data_AF-A0A243R980-F1
#
_entry.id   AF-A0A243R980-F1
#
_cell.length_a   1.000
_cell.length_b   1.000
_cell.length_c   1.000
_cell.angle_alpha   90.00
_cell.angle_beta   90.00
_cell.angle_gamma   90.00
#
_symmetry.space_group_name_H-M   'P 1'
#
loop_
_entity.id
_entity.type
_entity.pdbx_description
1 polymer ?
#
loop_
_entity_poly.entity_id
_entity_poly.type
_entity_poly.pdbx_seq_one_letter_code
_entity_poly.pdbx_strand_id
1 'polypeptide(L)'
;LTPVRPTAKLDQALSDTAETLLRSYLHAAAIDGRTIRHVHRWSQGTQIQDAVRILRTNPKAAPGSAGELEGALTAHPERRDMAQQLTTRALAALSTVNIREACTPNRTDALALDSFVLEGGTLYVVGESIEDPRTNPGAMPLLTALVSSVVERGRRMAERSSSGRLDPPFTLVLDDVAAVAPLPQLPELLATGADRGLPTLALLRSREQGRARWPHDELPV
;
A
#
# COMPACT_ATOMS: atom_id res chain seq x y z
N LEU A 1 -2.89 1.12 -3.48
CA LEU A 1 -3.39 1.43 -4.84
C LEU A 1 -2.95 2.82 -5.34
N THR A 2 -2.49 3.72 -4.47
CA THR A 2 -2.11 5.12 -4.78
C THR A 2 -1.35 5.32 -6.09
N PRO A 3 -0.30 4.53 -6.40
CA PRO A 3 0.47 4.78 -7.62
C PRO A 3 -0.31 4.60 -8.91
N VAL A 4 -1.30 3.69 -8.93
CA VAL A 4 -2.08 3.34 -10.11
C VAL A 4 -3.48 3.96 -10.08
N ARG A 5 -3.85 4.65 -9.01
CA ARG A 5 -5.19 5.19 -8.78
C ARG A 5 -5.46 6.32 -9.78
N PRO A 6 -6.60 6.31 -10.48
CA PRO A 6 -7.03 7.47 -11.26
C PRO A 6 -7.28 8.69 -10.36
N THR A 7 -6.92 9.88 -10.82
CA THR A 7 -7.04 11.12 -10.02
C THR A 7 -8.33 11.90 -10.28
N ALA A 8 -9.11 11.52 -11.31
CA ALA A 8 -10.37 12.19 -11.61
C ALA A 8 -11.45 11.83 -10.58
N LYS A 9 -12.21 12.82 -10.10
CA LYS A 9 -13.30 12.62 -9.12
C LYS A 9 -14.34 11.59 -9.58
N LEU A 10 -14.58 11.48 -10.89
CA LEU A 10 -15.50 10.50 -11.49
C LEU A 10 -15.05 9.04 -11.25
N ASP A 11 -13.76 8.82 -11.00
CA ASP A 11 -13.17 7.49 -10.77
C ASP A 11 -13.05 7.13 -9.28
N GLN A 12 -13.62 7.94 -8.38
CA GLN A 12 -13.56 7.68 -6.94
C GLN A 12 -14.26 6.36 -6.60
N ALA A 13 -15.50 6.16 -7.09
CA ALA A 13 -16.25 4.93 -6.84
C ALA A 13 -15.54 3.67 -7.37
N LEU A 14 -14.83 3.81 -8.49
CA LEU A 14 -13.96 2.75 -9.03
C LEU A 14 -12.82 2.43 -8.06
N SER A 15 -12.13 3.47 -7.58
CA SER A 15 -11.01 3.33 -6.64
C SER A 15 -11.43 2.71 -5.32
N ASP A 16 -12.60 3.09 -4.81
CA ASP A 16 -13.19 2.54 -3.58
C ASP A 16 -13.51 1.05 -3.76
N THR A 17 -14.12 0.69 -4.91
CA THR A 17 -14.40 -0.72 -5.23
C THR A 17 -13.11 -1.55 -5.29
N ALA A 18 -12.07 -1.04 -5.95
CA ALA A 18 -10.78 -1.74 -6.04
C ALA A 18 -10.10 -1.89 -4.67
N GLU A 19 -10.24 -0.88 -3.79
CA GLU A 19 -9.75 -0.95 -2.43
C GLU A 19 -10.50 -2.00 -1.61
N THR A 20 -11.84 -2.05 -1.70
CA THR A 20 -12.66 -3.08 -1.06
C THR A 20 -12.29 -4.48 -1.54
N LEU A 21 -12.09 -4.68 -2.85
CA LEU A 21 -11.65 -5.97 -3.40
C LEU A 21 -10.29 -6.38 -2.82
N LEU A 22 -9.28 -5.52 -2.92
CA LEU A 22 -7.93 -5.82 -2.44
C LEU A 22 -7.90 -6.06 -0.92
N ARG A 23 -8.59 -5.23 -0.13
CA ARG A 23 -8.70 -5.37 1.32
C ARG A 23 -9.33 -6.70 1.70
N SER A 24 -10.43 -7.07 1.04
CA SER A 24 -11.14 -8.33 1.29
C SER A 24 -10.28 -9.54 0.94
N TYR A 25 -9.54 -9.49 -0.18
CA TYR A 25 -8.60 -10.54 -0.57
C TYR A 25 -7.45 -10.70 0.43
N LEU A 26 -6.85 -9.59 0.88
CA LEU A 26 -5.79 -9.62 1.90
C LEU A 26 -6.30 -10.17 3.23
N HIS A 27 -7.50 -9.77 3.65
CA HIS A 27 -8.15 -10.24 4.88
C HIS A 27 -8.45 -11.74 4.81
N ALA A 28 -9.08 -12.21 3.73
CA ALA A 28 -9.34 -13.63 3.50
C ALA A 28 -8.03 -14.45 3.55
N ALA A 29 -6.97 -13.93 2.93
CA ALA A 29 -5.68 -14.60 2.95
C ALA A 29 -5.07 -14.68 4.35
N ALA A 30 -5.13 -13.59 5.12
CA ALA A 30 -4.56 -13.53 6.46
C ALA A 30 -5.25 -14.50 7.43
N ILE A 31 -6.58 -14.60 7.40
CA ILE A 31 -7.33 -15.43 8.37
C ILE A 31 -7.31 -16.93 8.07
N ASP A 32 -7.07 -17.32 6.80
CA ASP A 32 -7.03 -18.71 6.34
C ASP A 32 -5.60 -19.21 6.07
N GLY A 33 -4.57 -18.40 6.38
CA GLY A 33 -3.17 -18.77 6.17
C GLY A 33 -2.76 -18.88 4.70
N ARG A 34 -3.43 -18.15 3.80
CA ARG A 34 -3.08 -18.13 2.37
C ARG A 34 -1.93 -17.17 2.12
N THR A 35 -1.07 -17.55 1.19
CA THR A 35 0.04 -16.71 0.73
C THR A 35 -0.42 -15.64 -0.26
N ILE A 36 0.44 -14.65 -0.54
CA ILE A 36 0.26 -13.64 -1.58
C ILE A 36 -0.08 -14.22 -2.97
N ARG A 37 0.32 -15.46 -3.26
CA ARG A 37 -0.04 -16.19 -4.50
C ARG A 37 -1.55 -16.30 -4.71
N HIS A 38 -2.31 -16.50 -3.63
CA HIS A 38 -3.77 -16.60 -3.69
C HIS A 38 -4.38 -15.23 -3.93
N VAL A 39 -3.89 -14.20 -3.24
CA VAL A 39 -4.31 -12.80 -3.46
C VAL A 39 -4.09 -12.39 -4.91
N HIS A 40 -2.91 -12.71 -5.48
CA HIS A 40 -2.63 -12.45 -6.88
C HIS A 40 -3.58 -13.23 -7.80
N ARG A 41 -3.87 -14.50 -7.53
CA ARG A 41 -4.83 -15.28 -8.33
C ARG A 41 -6.24 -14.67 -8.28
N TRP A 42 -6.71 -14.29 -7.10
CA TRP A 42 -8.01 -13.65 -6.91
C TRP A 42 -8.08 -12.30 -7.60
N SER A 43 -7.01 -11.51 -7.60
CA SER A 43 -6.95 -10.24 -8.33
C SER A 43 -7.03 -10.41 -9.85
N GLN A 44 -6.61 -11.56 -10.40
CA GLN A 44 -6.77 -11.89 -11.83
C GLN A 44 -8.16 -12.43 -12.19
N GLY A 45 -9.10 -12.47 -11.25
CA GLY A 45 -10.46 -12.94 -11.51
C GLY A 45 -10.64 -14.46 -11.35
N THR A 46 -9.58 -15.17 -10.97
CA THR A 46 -9.61 -16.62 -10.84
C THR A 46 -9.90 -17.01 -9.40
N GLN A 47 -10.79 -17.98 -9.18
CA GLN A 47 -11.11 -18.52 -7.84
C GLN A 47 -11.59 -17.46 -6.82
N ILE A 48 -12.19 -16.35 -7.26
CA ILE A 48 -12.67 -15.28 -6.35
C ILE A 48 -13.63 -15.82 -5.27
N GLN A 49 -14.46 -16.80 -5.63
CA GLN A 49 -15.43 -17.42 -4.71
C GLN A 49 -14.76 -18.08 -3.50
N ASP A 50 -13.48 -18.46 -3.59
CA ASP A 50 -12.74 -18.98 -2.44
C ASP A 50 -12.55 -17.90 -1.37
N ALA A 51 -12.22 -16.66 -1.76
CA ALA A 51 -12.09 -15.55 -0.82
C ALA A 51 -13.42 -15.26 -0.12
N VAL A 52 -14.52 -15.22 -0.89
CA VAL A 52 -15.88 -15.05 -0.35
C VAL A 52 -16.22 -16.15 0.66
N ARG A 53 -15.99 -17.41 0.28
CA ARG A 53 -16.24 -18.56 1.15
C ARG A 53 -15.43 -18.47 2.44
N ILE A 54 -14.13 -18.15 2.36
CA ILE A 54 -13.26 -17.98 3.52
C ILE A 54 -13.84 -16.92 4.47
N LEU A 55 -14.19 -15.74 3.96
CA LEU A 55 -14.74 -14.66 4.78
C LEU A 55 -16.10 -15.02 5.40
N ARG A 56 -16.90 -15.86 4.74
CA ARG A 56 -18.19 -16.29 5.24
C ARG A 56 -18.09 -17.33 6.36
N THR A 57 -17.12 -18.25 6.26
CA THR A 57 -17.07 -19.42 7.14
C THR A 57 -16.05 -19.32 8.26
N ASN A 58 -15.02 -18.46 8.11
CA ASN A 58 -13.95 -18.38 9.10
C ASN A 58 -14.37 -17.51 10.30
N PRO A 59 -14.30 -18.01 11.54
CA PRO A 59 -14.73 -17.27 12.72
C PRO A 59 -13.89 -16.01 13.02
N LYS A 60 -12.68 -15.90 12.44
CA LYS A 60 -11.82 -14.72 12.56
C LYS A 60 -12.17 -13.63 11.53
N ALA A 61 -13.15 -13.86 10.67
CA ALA A 61 -13.55 -12.86 9.68
C ALA A 61 -14.19 -11.65 10.36
N ALA A 62 -13.74 -10.44 9.98
CA ALA A 62 -14.40 -9.21 10.36
C ALA A 62 -15.90 -9.25 10.00
N PRO A 63 -16.80 -8.83 10.91
CA PRO A 63 -18.24 -8.83 10.65
C PRO A 63 -18.58 -8.10 9.35
N GLY A 64 -19.44 -8.71 8.52
CA GLY A 64 -19.89 -8.11 7.26
C GLY A 64 -18.90 -8.17 6.09
N SER A 65 -17.64 -8.56 6.31
CA SER A 65 -16.62 -8.58 5.24
C SER A 65 -16.97 -9.47 4.04
N ALA A 66 -17.64 -10.59 4.26
CA ALA A 66 -18.12 -11.46 3.18
C ALA A 66 -19.19 -10.76 2.32
N GLY A 67 -20.14 -10.07 2.96
CA GLY A 67 -21.20 -9.33 2.27
C GLY A 67 -20.67 -8.10 1.54
N GLU A 68 -19.67 -7.42 2.12
CA GLU A 68 -18.98 -6.30 1.46
C GLU A 68 -18.30 -6.77 0.17
N LEU A 69 -17.56 -7.89 0.22
CA LEU A 69 -16.92 -8.46 -0.96
C LEU A 69 -17.95 -8.91 -2.01
N GLU A 70 -19.01 -9.60 -1.61
CA GLU A 70 -20.06 -10.02 -2.54
C GLU A 70 -20.79 -8.83 -3.17
N GLY A 71 -21.08 -7.79 -2.40
CA GLY A 71 -21.65 -6.55 -2.91
C GLY A 71 -20.76 -5.90 -3.96
N ALA A 72 -19.46 -5.79 -3.69
CA ALA A 72 -18.48 -5.27 -4.66
C ALA A 72 -18.39 -6.12 -5.93
N LEU A 73 -18.58 -7.44 -5.83
CA LEU A 73 -18.51 -8.37 -6.96
C LEU A 73 -19.79 -8.45 -7.81
N THR A 74 -20.93 -7.99 -7.29
CA THR A 74 -22.25 -8.18 -7.93
C THR A 74 -22.98 -6.90 -8.27
N ALA A 75 -22.78 -5.80 -7.54
CA ALA A 75 -23.62 -4.60 -7.66
C ALA A 75 -23.52 -3.90 -9.03
N HIS A 76 -22.31 -3.71 -9.55
CA HIS A 76 -22.08 -2.95 -10.79
C HIS A 76 -21.03 -3.65 -11.67
N PRO A 77 -21.44 -4.43 -12.69
CA PRO A 77 -20.53 -5.26 -13.48
C PRO A 77 -19.37 -4.49 -14.13
N GLU A 78 -19.65 -3.35 -14.78
CA GLU A 78 -18.62 -2.54 -15.43
C GLU A 78 -17.61 -1.97 -14.43
N ARG A 79 -18.11 -1.42 -13.31
CA ARG A 79 -17.24 -0.88 -12.25
C ARG A 79 -16.41 -1.98 -11.60
N ARG A 80 -17.00 -3.14 -11.36
CA ARG A 80 -16.29 -4.33 -10.86
C ARG A 80 -15.15 -4.71 -11.82
N ASP A 81 -15.42 -4.78 -13.12
CA ASP A 81 -14.41 -5.18 -14.11
C ASP A 81 -13.25 -4.19 -14.17
N MET A 82 -13.55 -2.89 -14.17
CA MET A 82 -12.52 -1.85 -14.08
C MET A 82 -11.74 -1.93 -12.75
N ALA A 83 -12.41 -2.16 -11.63
CA ALA A 83 -11.77 -2.28 -10.31
C ALA A 83 -10.85 -3.50 -10.22
N GLN A 84 -11.29 -4.60 -10.83
CA GLN A 84 -10.52 -5.84 -10.95
C GLN A 84 -9.27 -5.63 -11.82
N GLN A 85 -9.40 -4.93 -12.96
CA GLN A 85 -8.25 -4.56 -13.80
C GLN A 85 -7.27 -3.66 -13.06
N LEU A 86 -7.76 -2.68 -12.30
CA LEU A 86 -6.92 -1.80 -11.48
C LEU A 86 -6.14 -2.60 -10.42
N THR A 87 -6.82 -3.52 -9.74
CA THR A 87 -6.20 -4.39 -8.72
C THR A 87 -5.18 -5.35 -9.34
N THR A 88 -5.51 -5.96 -10.48
CA THR A 88 -4.59 -6.76 -11.29
C THR A 88 -3.32 -5.97 -11.62
N ARG A 89 -3.47 -4.74 -12.12
CA ARG A 89 -2.34 -3.90 -12.51
C ARG A 89 -1.48 -3.52 -11.32
N ALA A 90 -2.09 -3.17 -10.19
CA ALA A 90 -1.37 -2.86 -8.95
C ALA A 90 -0.51 -4.04 -8.46
N LEU A 91 -0.94 -5.27 -8.73
CA LEU A 91 -0.28 -6.49 -8.29
C LEU A 91 0.53 -7.18 -9.40
N ALA A 92 0.68 -6.56 -10.57
CA ALA A 92 1.32 -7.17 -11.75
C ALA A 92 2.75 -7.67 -11.47
N ALA A 93 3.49 -6.97 -10.61
CA ALA A 93 4.84 -7.33 -10.17
C ALA A 93 4.93 -8.72 -9.52
N LEU A 94 3.83 -9.25 -8.96
CA LEU A 94 3.78 -10.60 -8.38
C LEU A 94 3.89 -11.73 -9.42
N SER A 95 3.86 -11.39 -10.72
CA SER A 95 4.21 -12.32 -11.79
C SER A 95 5.69 -12.71 -11.72
N THR A 96 6.57 -11.78 -11.31
CA THR A 96 7.99 -12.01 -11.09
C THR A 96 8.21 -12.90 -9.87
N VAL A 97 8.91 -14.02 -10.05
CA VAL A 97 9.16 -15.03 -8.99
C VAL A 97 9.81 -14.38 -7.76
N ASN A 98 10.88 -13.60 -7.93
CA ASN A 98 11.62 -13.00 -6.83
C ASN A 98 10.76 -12.06 -5.97
N ILE A 99 9.90 -11.25 -6.62
CA ILE A 99 8.99 -10.34 -5.92
C ILE A 99 7.95 -11.14 -5.15
N ARG A 100 7.40 -12.18 -5.77
CA ARG A 100 6.42 -13.05 -5.13
C ARG A 100 6.99 -13.78 -3.91
N GLU A 101 8.23 -14.27 -4.00
CA GLU A 101 8.93 -14.92 -2.88
C GLU A 101 9.32 -13.94 -1.78
N ALA A 102 9.59 -12.66 -2.11
CA ALA A 102 9.81 -11.61 -1.12
C ALA A 102 8.55 -11.27 -0.32
N CYS A 103 7.36 -11.49 -0.90
CA CYS A 103 6.07 -11.28 -0.25
C CYS A 103 5.54 -12.52 0.52
N THR A 104 6.33 -13.60 0.62
CA THR A 104 5.96 -14.79 1.41
C THR A 104 6.12 -14.50 2.91
N PRO A 105 5.13 -14.84 3.76
CA PRO A 105 5.23 -14.62 5.20
C PRO A 105 6.28 -15.52 5.86
N ASN A 106 6.68 -15.18 7.09
CA ASN A 106 7.58 -15.95 7.96
C ASN A 106 9.00 -16.16 7.41
N ARG A 107 9.47 -15.28 6.54
CA ARG A 107 10.88 -15.22 6.18
C ARG A 107 11.70 -14.69 7.36
N THR A 108 12.95 -15.13 7.48
CA THR A 108 13.86 -14.68 8.55
C THR A 108 14.08 -13.17 8.56
N ASP A 109 14.03 -12.53 7.39
CA ASP A 109 14.16 -11.08 7.22
C ASP A 109 12.92 -10.28 7.66
N ALA A 110 11.76 -10.92 7.82
CA ALA A 110 10.56 -10.24 8.31
C ALA A 110 10.74 -9.70 9.74
N LEU A 111 11.46 -10.45 10.59
CA LEU A 111 11.79 -10.02 11.95
C LEU A 111 12.71 -8.79 11.96
N ALA A 112 13.64 -8.70 11.01
CA ALA A 112 14.53 -7.54 10.88
C ALA A 112 13.75 -6.28 10.51
N LEU A 113 12.73 -6.38 9.65
CA LEU A 113 11.85 -5.25 9.34
C LEU A 113 11.00 -4.80 10.56
N ASP A 114 10.71 -5.72 11.47
CA ASP A 114 9.97 -5.44 12.70
C ASP A 114 10.81 -4.77 13.78
N SER A 115 12.11 -5.05 13.83
CA SER A 115 13.00 -4.53 14.88
C SER A 115 13.91 -3.38 14.44
N PHE A 116 14.15 -3.15 13.14
CA PHE A 116 15.21 -2.21 12.71
C PHE A 116 15.08 -0.81 13.30
N VAL A 117 13.86 -0.28 13.50
CA VAL A 117 13.67 1.05 14.10
C VAL A 117 14.16 1.07 15.56
N LEU A 118 13.91 0.01 16.31
CA LEU A 118 14.35 -0.13 17.71
C LEU A 118 15.86 -0.43 17.81
N GLU A 119 16.40 -1.12 16.81
CA GLU A 119 17.82 -1.49 16.73
C GLU A 119 18.71 -0.41 16.10
N GLY A 120 18.15 0.73 15.69
CA GLY A 120 18.88 1.80 15.00
C GLY A 120 19.38 1.40 13.60
N GLY A 121 18.70 0.44 12.97
CA GLY A 121 18.99 -0.01 11.61
C GLY A 121 18.49 0.96 10.54
N THR A 122 18.92 0.71 9.30
CA THR A 122 18.55 1.51 8.13
C THR A 122 17.87 0.65 7.08
N LEU A 123 16.70 1.09 6.61
CA LEU A 123 15.99 0.45 5.50
C LEU A 123 16.27 1.20 4.20
N TYR A 124 16.92 0.54 3.26
CA TYR A 124 17.08 1.03 1.89
C TYR A 124 15.97 0.47 1.00
N VAL A 125 15.21 1.36 0.37
CA VAL A 125 14.18 0.99 -0.60
C VAL A 125 14.60 1.52 -1.95
N VAL A 126 14.89 0.61 -2.88
CA VAL A 126 15.33 0.95 -4.25
C VAL A 126 14.28 0.46 -5.24
N GLY A 127 13.88 1.34 -6.13
CA GLY A 127 12.91 1.05 -7.18
C GLY A 127 13.30 1.74 -8.49
N GLU A 128 12.73 1.23 -9.57
CA GLU A 128 12.76 1.94 -10.85
C GLU A 128 11.97 3.24 -10.73
N SER A 129 12.53 4.33 -11.25
CA SER A 129 11.84 5.62 -11.37
C SER A 129 10.86 5.57 -12.55
N ILE A 130 9.57 5.56 -12.26
CA ILE A 130 8.48 5.46 -13.25
C ILE A 130 7.58 6.69 -13.16
N GLU A 131 7.53 7.46 -14.25
CA GLU A 131 6.71 8.69 -14.33
C GLU A 131 5.21 8.37 -14.53
N ASP A 132 4.87 7.39 -15.39
CA ASP A 132 3.48 6.94 -15.61
C ASP A 132 3.25 5.48 -15.17
N PRO A 133 3.08 5.23 -13.87
CA PRO A 133 2.81 3.90 -13.34
C PRO A 133 1.40 3.39 -13.69
N ARG A 134 0.51 4.20 -14.29
CA ARG A 134 -0.85 3.76 -14.59
C ARG A 134 -0.89 2.68 -15.66
N THR A 135 0.15 2.55 -16.50
CA THR A 135 0.22 1.51 -17.53
C THR A 135 1.10 0.35 -17.06
N ASN A 136 2.32 0.66 -16.62
CA ASN A 136 3.26 -0.33 -16.09
C ASN A 136 3.84 0.17 -14.76
N PRO A 137 3.23 -0.16 -13.62
CA PRO A 137 3.68 0.34 -12.34
C PRO A 137 4.94 -0.35 -11.81
N GLY A 138 5.42 -1.43 -12.45
CA GLY A 138 6.49 -2.26 -11.89
C GLY A 138 6.21 -2.65 -10.44
N ALA A 139 7.23 -2.58 -9.59
CA ALA A 139 7.11 -2.84 -8.15
C ALA A 139 6.61 -1.64 -7.34
N MET A 140 6.38 -0.47 -7.96
CA MET A 140 6.01 0.78 -7.25
C MET A 140 4.86 0.62 -6.25
N PRO A 141 3.76 -0.12 -6.52
CA PRO A 141 2.67 -0.30 -5.56
C PRO A 141 3.11 -1.03 -4.30
N LEU A 142 4.01 -2.01 -4.43
CA LEU A 142 4.57 -2.75 -3.29
C LEU A 142 5.59 -1.90 -2.52
N LEU A 143 6.47 -1.17 -3.22
CA LEU A 143 7.42 -0.26 -2.59
C LEU A 143 6.71 0.86 -1.83
N THR A 144 5.71 1.48 -2.46
CA THR A 144 4.86 2.51 -1.82
C THR A 144 4.16 1.96 -0.59
N ALA A 145 3.61 0.75 -0.66
CA ALA A 145 2.97 0.10 0.47
C ALA A 145 3.96 -0.23 1.60
N LEU A 146 5.16 -0.71 1.27
CA LEU A 146 6.23 -0.99 2.23
C LEU A 146 6.65 0.28 2.98
N VAL A 147 6.98 1.34 2.25
CA VAL A 147 7.40 2.62 2.85
C VAL A 147 6.26 3.23 3.67
N SER A 148 5.01 3.17 3.17
CA SER A 148 3.83 3.60 3.93
C SER A 148 3.66 2.83 5.24
N SER A 149 3.86 1.51 5.22
CA SER A 149 3.77 0.64 6.40
C SER A 149 4.83 1.00 7.45
N VAL A 150 6.05 1.28 6.99
CA VAL A 150 7.17 1.71 7.85
C VAL A 150 6.90 3.07 8.47
N VAL A 151 6.43 4.05 7.69
CA VAL A 151 6.02 5.36 8.18
C VAL A 151 4.94 5.22 9.26
N GLU A 152 3.90 4.44 8.99
CA GLU A 152 2.79 4.22 9.91
C GLU A 152 3.24 3.53 11.20
N ARG A 153 4.17 2.57 11.10
CA ARG A 153 4.81 1.95 12.27
C ARG A 153 5.54 2.99 13.11
N GLY A 154 6.35 3.85 12.48
CA GLY A 154 7.06 4.93 13.17
C GLY A 154 6.10 5.89 13.89
N ARG A 155 5.00 6.28 13.23
CA ARG A 155 3.95 7.12 13.84
C ARG A 155 3.34 6.48 15.08
N ARG A 156 2.94 5.20 14.99
CA ARG A 156 2.38 4.47 16.13
C ARG A 156 3.39 4.28 17.27
N MET A 157 4.68 4.18 16.97
CA MET A 157 5.73 4.14 17.98
C MET A 157 5.88 5.51 18.68
N ALA A 158 5.84 6.61 17.93
CA ALA A 158 5.83 7.97 18.50
C ALA A 158 4.64 8.17 19.44
N GLU A 159 3.43 7.80 19.01
CA GLU A 159 2.20 7.94 19.79
C GLU A 159 2.21 7.15 21.10
N ARG A 160 2.89 5.99 21.12
CA ARG A 160 3.04 5.16 22.32
C ARG A 160 4.21 5.58 23.20
N SER A 161 5.08 6.47 22.73
CA SER A 161 6.19 7.01 23.51
C SER A 161 5.67 7.97 24.58
N SER A 162 6.34 8.00 25.73
CA SER A 162 6.01 8.89 26.84
C SER A 162 6.02 10.38 26.45
N SER A 163 6.87 10.76 25.48
CA SER A 163 6.98 12.13 24.97
C SER A 163 6.05 12.40 23.78
N GLY A 164 5.30 11.41 23.29
CA GLY A 164 4.53 11.50 22.04
C GLY A 164 5.42 11.60 20.78
N ARG A 165 6.73 11.35 20.94
CA ARG A 165 7.75 11.53 19.92
C ARG A 165 8.70 10.33 19.90
N LEU A 166 9.17 9.96 18.71
CA LEU A 166 10.27 9.02 18.55
C LEU A 166 11.60 9.62 18.99
N ASP A 167 12.29 8.90 19.89
CA ASP A 167 13.65 9.20 20.33
C ASP A 167 14.41 7.87 20.52
N PRO A 168 15.40 7.53 19.66
CA PRO A 168 15.97 8.36 18.60
C PRO A 168 15.00 8.62 17.42
N PRO A 169 15.16 9.73 16.68
CA PRO A 169 14.30 10.03 15.54
C PRO A 169 14.55 9.07 14.36
N PHE A 170 13.49 8.77 13.61
CA PHE A 170 13.52 7.98 12.39
C PHE A 170 13.46 8.91 11.17
N THR A 171 14.59 9.14 10.52
CA THR A 171 14.70 10.05 9.37
C THR A 171 14.26 9.37 8.08
N LEU A 172 13.42 10.06 7.30
CA LEU A 172 13.00 9.64 5.96
C LEU A 172 13.74 10.46 4.90
N VAL A 173 14.57 9.81 4.10
CA VAL A 173 15.21 10.41 2.92
C VAL A 173 14.59 9.78 1.69
N LEU A 174 13.73 10.53 1.01
CA LEU A 174 12.89 10.03 -0.07
C LEU A 174 13.34 10.68 -1.39
N ASP A 175 14.31 10.05 -2.03
CA ASP A 175 14.79 10.49 -3.34
C ASP A 175 13.79 10.13 -4.45
N ASP A 176 13.51 11.09 -5.33
CA ASP A 176 12.56 10.98 -6.43
C ASP A 176 11.21 10.34 -6.04
N VAL A 177 10.67 10.76 -4.89
CA VAL A 177 9.55 10.07 -4.21
C VAL A 177 8.31 9.95 -5.09
N ALA A 178 8.07 10.94 -5.96
CA ALA A 178 6.94 10.92 -6.89
C ALA A 178 7.03 9.81 -7.94
N ALA A 179 8.24 9.44 -8.36
CA ALA A 179 8.48 8.44 -9.41
C ALA A 179 8.93 7.07 -8.85
N VAL A 180 9.31 6.96 -7.57
CA VAL A 180 9.75 5.69 -6.96
C VAL A 180 8.71 5.11 -6.01
N ALA A 181 8.17 5.92 -5.10
CA ALA A 181 7.25 5.47 -4.05
C ALA A 181 6.33 6.61 -3.58
N PRO A 182 5.30 7.00 -4.36
CA PRO A 182 4.44 8.14 -4.05
C PRO A 182 3.54 7.84 -2.84
N LEU A 183 4.02 8.22 -1.67
CA LEU A 183 3.37 8.03 -0.38
C LEU A 183 2.14 8.94 -0.21
N PRO A 184 0.94 8.40 0.08
CA PRO A 184 -0.21 9.21 0.47
C PRO A 184 0.07 10.16 1.63
N GLN A 185 0.90 9.74 2.58
CA GLN A 185 1.16 10.45 3.83
C GLN A 185 2.20 11.57 3.70
N LEU A 186 2.81 11.75 2.51
CA LEU A 186 3.90 12.71 2.32
C LEU A 186 3.56 14.14 2.76
N PRO A 187 2.38 14.71 2.42
CA PRO A 187 2.04 16.07 2.87
C PRO A 187 2.05 16.21 4.39
N GLU A 188 1.43 15.27 5.10
CA GLU A 188 1.40 15.27 6.58
C GLU A 188 2.79 15.06 7.19
N LEU A 189 3.62 14.21 6.57
CA LEU A 189 5.01 13.99 6.99
C LEU A 189 5.85 15.27 6.90
N LEU A 190 5.71 16.02 5.80
CA LEU A 190 6.43 17.29 5.64
C LEU A 190 5.91 18.36 6.60
N ALA A 191 4.61 18.38 6.87
CA ALA A 191 3.99 19.38 7.75
C ALA A 191 4.28 19.15 9.24
N THR A 192 4.23 17.90 9.72
CA THR A 192 4.23 17.59 11.17
C THR A 192 5.13 16.42 11.56
N GLY A 193 5.81 15.78 10.60
CA GLY A 193 6.63 14.59 10.87
C GLY A 193 7.77 14.88 11.85
N ALA A 194 8.44 16.03 11.72
CA ALA A 194 9.56 16.41 12.59
C ALA A 194 9.18 16.44 14.08
N ASP A 195 8.00 16.95 14.41
CA ASP A 195 7.49 17.04 15.79
C ASP A 195 7.30 15.66 16.42
N ARG A 196 6.97 14.65 15.60
CA ARG A 196 6.79 13.25 16.02
C ARG A 196 8.09 12.43 15.95
N GLY A 197 9.21 13.05 15.60
CA GLY A 197 10.51 12.36 15.46
C GLY A 197 10.64 11.60 14.13
N LEU A 198 9.93 12.07 13.10
CA LEU A 198 9.93 11.56 11.73
C LEU A 198 10.39 12.65 10.75
N PRO A 199 11.58 13.25 10.91
CA PRO A 199 12.04 14.29 9.99
C PRO A 199 12.12 13.71 8.57
N THR A 200 11.51 14.42 7.62
CA THR A 200 11.34 13.94 6.24
C THR A 200 11.99 14.90 5.26
N LEU A 201 12.92 14.39 4.45
CA LEU A 201 13.49 15.06 3.28
C LEU A 201 12.95 14.37 2.03
N ALA A 202 12.18 15.09 1.22
CA ALA A 202 11.64 14.60 -0.03
C ALA A 202 12.26 15.35 -1.21
N LEU A 203 12.82 14.60 -2.16
CA LEU A 203 13.37 15.15 -3.39
C LEU A 203 12.41 14.84 -4.54
N LEU A 204 12.10 15.88 -5.31
CA LEU A 204 11.24 15.84 -6.48
C LEU A 204 12.01 16.43 -7.66
N ARG A 205 11.81 15.89 -8.86
CA ARG A 205 12.43 16.43 -10.08
C ARG A 205 11.80 17.75 -10.49
N SER A 206 10.52 17.94 -10.17
CA SER A 206 9.81 19.18 -10.45
C SER A 206 8.61 19.40 -9.53
N ARG A 207 8.11 20.64 -9.47
CA ARG A 207 6.88 20.97 -8.72
C ARG A 207 5.64 20.32 -9.37
N GLU A 208 5.67 20.12 -10.68
CA GLU A 208 4.60 19.49 -11.44
C GLU A 208 4.40 18.03 -11.02
N GLN A 209 5.47 17.29 -10.70
CA GLN A 209 5.35 15.95 -10.12
C GLN A 209 4.60 15.97 -8.78
N GLY A 210 4.93 16.93 -7.92
CA GLY A 210 4.22 17.15 -6.65
C GLY A 210 2.73 17.39 -6.87
N ARG A 211 2.38 18.33 -7.76
CA ARG A 211 0.97 18.65 -8.10
C ARG A 211 0.23 17.48 -8.75
N ALA A 212 0.91 16.65 -9.53
CA ALA A 212 0.30 15.49 -10.19
C ALA A 212 -0.03 14.37 -9.19
N ARG A 213 0.83 14.14 -8.19
CA ARG A 213 0.68 13.07 -7.20
C ARG A 213 -0.15 13.47 -5.99
N TRP A 214 -0.07 14.73 -5.56
CA TRP A 214 -0.82 15.29 -4.43
C TRP A 214 -1.60 16.54 -4.87
N PRO A 215 -2.63 16.41 -5.72
CA PRO A 215 -3.30 17.56 -6.34
C PRO A 215 -4.10 18.44 -5.38
N HIS A 216 -4.37 17.96 -4.16
CA HIS A 216 -5.14 18.68 -3.14
C HIS A 216 -4.25 19.25 -2.03
N ASP A 217 -2.94 18.99 -2.07
CA ASP A 217 -2.00 19.41 -1.05
C ASP A 217 -0.91 20.26 -1.69
N GLU A 218 -0.62 21.43 -1.12
CA GLU A 218 0.55 22.21 -1.51
C GLU A 218 1.73 21.73 -0.66
N LEU A 219 2.68 21.04 -1.29
CA LEU A 219 3.87 20.57 -0.59
C LEU A 219 4.73 21.78 -0.19
N PRO A 220 5.17 21.88 1.07
CA PRO A 220 6.07 22.94 1.48
C PRO A 220 7.39 22.83 0.71
N VAL A 221 7.86 23.96 0.17
CA VAL A 221 9.13 24.08 -0.58
C VAL A 221 10.19 24.74 0.30
#